data_AF-A0A517XLJ7-F1
#
_entry.id   AF-A0A517XLJ7-F1
#
_cell.length_a   1.000
_cell.length_b   1.000
_cell.length_c   1.000
_cell.angle_alpha   90.00
_cell.angle_beta   90.00
_cell.angle_gamma   90.00
#
_symmetry.space_group_name_H-M   'P 1'
#
loop_
_entity.id
_entity.type
_entity.pdbx_description
1 polymer ?
#
loop_
_entity_poly.entity_id
_entity_poly.type
_entity_poly.pdbx_seq_one_letter_code
_entity_poly.pdbx_strand_id
1 'polypeptide(L)'
;MRATPDRAAELAALDAKINALLPPRYQHCYGSVRTGSMGSAPLTFGPDGLVAWDRIWTTFCDLALAGGPPHRGTLLEPVDPKSVAAEPARYRTIADEIARAFALVTGLPVLTDEPGWVGVRCESADMAAWLLAAVTAENVTARRRGDCLDLPAGPRFVLGKEVKNVVVALAKTCHYWSGHMPDEWVARPDPPEPIGPPAAPVADRAALVAPIAAAGWPTESKRYAGWVGLECADEDAAVWLLRAVAVADVLVRREGATVYVPTGATPAEAERVAGVLTNARDLWAAR
;
A
#
# COMPACT_ATOMS: atom_id res chain seq x y z
N MET A 1 23.68 -15.70 -17.47
CA MET A 1 23.42 -17.13 -17.76
C MET A 1 21.99 -17.18 -18.31
N ARG A 2 21.71 -17.78 -19.47
CA ARG A 2 20.33 -17.76 -20.03
C ARG A 2 19.40 -18.56 -19.13
N ALA A 3 18.21 -18.02 -18.81
CA ALA A 3 17.17 -18.74 -18.09
C ALA A 3 16.87 -20.09 -18.75
N THR A 4 16.62 -21.13 -17.94
CA THR A 4 16.07 -22.39 -18.47
C THR A 4 14.68 -22.12 -19.06
N PRO A 5 14.18 -22.95 -20.01
CA PRO A 5 12.87 -22.74 -20.63
C PRO A 5 11.71 -22.63 -19.62
N ASP A 6 11.81 -23.37 -18.51
CA ASP A 6 10.85 -23.34 -17.41
C ASP A 6 10.84 -21.98 -16.68
N ARG A 7 12.02 -21.45 -16.36
CA ARG A 7 12.15 -20.12 -15.72
C ARG A 7 11.72 -18.97 -16.63
N ALA A 8 11.94 -19.10 -17.94
CA ALA A 8 11.43 -18.12 -18.89
C ALA A 8 9.89 -18.09 -18.92
N ALA A 9 9.24 -19.26 -18.85
CA ALA A 9 7.79 -19.35 -18.78
C ALA A 9 7.23 -18.79 -17.46
N GLU A 10 7.87 -19.09 -16.33
CA GLU A 10 7.50 -18.53 -15.02
C GLU A 10 7.64 -17.00 -14.98
N LEU A 11 8.73 -16.45 -15.53
CA LEU A 11 8.93 -15.00 -15.63
C LEU A 11 7.86 -14.34 -16.50
N ALA A 12 7.53 -14.95 -17.65
CA ALA A 12 6.45 -14.46 -18.51
C ALA A 12 5.08 -14.49 -17.80
N ALA A 13 4.81 -15.54 -17.01
CA ALA A 13 3.58 -15.65 -16.22
C ALA A 13 3.54 -14.59 -15.09
N LEU A 14 4.68 -14.30 -14.45
CA LEU A 14 4.80 -13.23 -13.46
C LEU A 14 4.55 -11.87 -14.10
N ASP A 15 5.19 -11.58 -15.23
CA ASP A 15 5.03 -10.33 -15.98
C ASP A 15 3.57 -10.11 -16.40
N ALA A 16 2.88 -11.17 -16.85
CA ALA A 16 1.45 -11.10 -17.18
C ALA A 16 0.60 -10.71 -15.97
N LYS A 17 0.88 -11.26 -14.78
CA LYS A 17 0.19 -10.88 -13.54
C LYS A 17 0.49 -9.44 -13.13
N ILE A 18 1.74 -8.99 -13.28
CA ILE A 18 2.12 -7.61 -12.96
C ILE A 18 1.41 -6.63 -13.89
N ASN A 19 1.38 -6.91 -15.19
CA ASN A 19 0.65 -6.07 -16.14
C ASN A 19 -0.85 -6.06 -15.85
N ALA A 20 -1.43 -7.20 -15.47
CA ALA A 20 -2.82 -7.28 -15.06
C ALA A 20 -3.12 -6.61 -13.71
N LEU A 21 -2.12 -6.22 -12.91
CA LEU A 21 -2.31 -5.44 -11.67
C LEU A 21 -2.21 -3.93 -11.92
N LEU A 22 -1.42 -3.52 -12.92
CA LEU A 22 -1.05 -2.13 -13.14
C LEU A 22 -1.96 -1.44 -14.17
N PRO A 23 -2.21 -0.13 -14.00
CA PRO A 23 -2.79 0.70 -15.05
C PRO A 23 -2.04 0.55 -16.39
N PRO A 24 -2.70 0.59 -17.57
CA PRO A 24 -2.10 0.31 -18.87
C PRO A 24 -0.85 1.13 -19.18
N ARG A 25 -0.82 2.40 -18.75
CA ARG A 25 0.37 3.28 -18.90
C ARG A 25 1.64 2.76 -18.22
N TYR A 26 1.52 1.82 -17.29
CA TYR A 26 2.64 1.23 -16.56
C TYR A 26 2.91 -0.22 -16.95
N GLN A 27 2.07 -0.81 -17.82
CA GLN A 27 2.32 -2.14 -18.34
C GLN A 27 3.55 -2.12 -19.23
N HIS A 28 4.42 -3.11 -19.09
CA HIS A 28 5.68 -3.22 -19.82
C HIS A 28 6.68 -2.04 -19.64
N CYS A 29 6.43 -1.14 -18.69
CA CYS A 29 7.22 0.09 -18.46
C CYS A 29 8.14 -0.02 -17.23
N TYR A 30 8.83 -1.15 -17.08
CA TYR A 30 9.49 -1.51 -15.83
C TYR A 30 10.59 -0.55 -15.37
N GLY A 31 11.28 0.15 -16.29
CA GLY A 31 12.39 1.07 -15.99
C GLY A 31 12.16 2.54 -16.41
N SER A 32 10.94 2.92 -16.80
CA SER A 32 10.64 4.30 -17.24
C SER A 32 9.91 5.15 -16.19
N VAL A 33 9.51 4.55 -15.08
CA VAL A 33 8.82 5.26 -13.99
C VAL A 33 9.83 5.93 -13.09
N ARG A 34 9.67 7.24 -12.85
CA ARG A 34 10.62 8.00 -12.05
C ARG A 34 10.33 7.80 -10.57
N THR A 35 11.37 7.44 -9.80
CA THR A 35 11.25 7.25 -8.35
C THR A 35 11.35 8.56 -7.55
N GLY A 36 11.75 9.67 -8.19
CA GLY A 36 11.92 10.98 -7.55
C GLY A 36 10.60 11.68 -7.23
N SER A 37 10.50 12.23 -6.01
CA SER A 37 9.34 13.01 -5.55
C SER A 37 9.36 14.45 -6.08
N MET A 38 8.19 14.95 -6.47
CA MET A 38 8.00 16.36 -6.89
C MET A 38 7.78 17.33 -5.71
N GLY A 39 7.82 16.85 -4.47
CA GLY A 39 7.49 17.64 -3.28
C GLY A 39 5.99 17.68 -2.98
N SER A 40 5.63 18.10 -1.77
CA SER A 40 4.25 18.09 -1.27
C SER A 40 3.60 19.48 -1.41
N ALA A 41 2.48 19.59 -2.14
CA ALA A 41 1.79 20.86 -2.37
C ALA A 41 1.28 21.47 -1.05
N PRO A 42 1.38 22.79 -0.80
CA PRO A 42 0.86 23.38 0.43
C PRO A 42 -0.66 23.20 0.58
N LEU A 43 -1.18 23.33 1.80
CA LEU A 43 -2.64 23.33 2.01
C LEU A 43 -3.24 24.61 1.43
N THR A 44 -4.33 24.44 0.68
CA THR A 44 -5.19 25.54 0.22
C THR A 44 -6.45 25.56 1.07
N PHE A 45 -6.89 26.75 1.47
CA PHE A 45 -8.10 26.94 2.28
C PHE A 45 -9.19 27.64 1.47
N GLY A 46 -10.44 27.19 1.65
CA GLY A 46 -11.61 27.78 1.03
C GLY A 46 -12.11 29.04 1.77
N PRO A 47 -13.14 29.71 1.24
CA PRO A 47 -13.76 30.87 1.88
C PRO A 47 -14.38 30.57 3.27
N ASP A 48 -14.71 29.31 3.53
CA ASP A 48 -15.21 28.79 4.80
C ASP A 48 -14.09 28.55 5.85
N GLY A 49 -12.83 28.78 5.48
CA GLY A 49 -11.67 28.54 6.34
C GLY A 49 -11.29 27.07 6.48
N LEU A 50 -11.96 26.17 5.77
CA LEU A 50 -11.63 24.74 5.73
C LEU A 50 -10.65 24.44 4.61
N VAL A 51 -9.95 23.31 4.70
CA VAL A 51 -9.04 22.89 3.63
C VAL A 51 -9.86 22.53 2.38
N ALA A 52 -9.49 23.09 1.24
CA ALA A 52 -10.08 22.81 -0.06
C ALA A 52 -9.43 21.56 -0.69
N TRP A 53 -9.71 20.39 -0.10
CA TRP A 53 -9.07 19.11 -0.46
C TRP A 53 -9.17 18.75 -1.95
N ASP A 54 -10.26 19.13 -2.60
CA ASP A 54 -10.52 18.97 -4.04
C ASP A 54 -9.63 19.85 -4.94
N ARG A 55 -8.86 20.78 -4.36
CA ARG A 55 -8.09 21.81 -5.09
C ARG A 55 -6.64 21.94 -4.66
N ILE A 56 -6.14 21.08 -3.77
CA ILE A 56 -4.77 21.22 -3.27
C ILE A 56 -3.70 20.72 -4.26
N TRP A 57 -4.08 19.93 -5.27
CA TRP A 57 -3.16 19.37 -6.27
C TRP A 57 -3.70 19.58 -7.69
N THR A 58 -2.79 19.68 -8.65
CA THR A 58 -3.10 19.70 -10.10
C THR A 58 -2.79 18.36 -10.76
N THR A 59 -1.76 17.66 -10.29
CA THR A 59 -1.32 16.36 -10.77
C THR A 59 -0.77 15.51 -9.61
N PHE A 60 -0.62 14.20 -9.85
CA PHE A 60 0.03 13.28 -8.93
C PHE A 60 1.36 12.79 -9.50
N CYS A 61 2.29 12.40 -8.61
CA CYS A 61 3.43 11.58 -9.02
C CYS A 61 2.97 10.22 -9.56
N ASP A 62 3.89 9.49 -10.19
CA ASP A 62 3.63 8.11 -10.57
C ASP A 62 3.21 7.26 -9.36
N LEU A 63 2.37 6.26 -9.61
CA LEU A 63 1.83 5.36 -8.58
C LEU A 63 2.97 4.54 -7.93
N ALA A 64 2.99 4.43 -6.60
CA ALA A 64 4.04 3.70 -5.90
C ALA A 64 4.05 2.21 -6.23
N LEU A 65 2.87 1.61 -6.40
CA LEU A 65 2.70 0.24 -6.89
C LEU A 65 3.30 0.05 -8.30
N ALA A 66 3.30 1.13 -9.09
CA ALA A 66 3.95 1.19 -10.39
C ALA A 66 5.39 1.69 -10.33
N GLY A 67 6.04 1.77 -9.16
CA GLY A 67 7.44 2.18 -9.03
C GLY A 67 7.68 3.68 -8.83
N GLY A 68 6.65 4.51 -8.88
CA GLY A 68 6.76 5.93 -8.53
C GLY A 68 7.10 6.14 -7.05
N PRO A 69 7.44 7.37 -6.62
CA PRO A 69 7.67 7.67 -5.21
C PRO A 69 6.40 7.39 -4.39
N PRO A 70 6.52 6.70 -3.24
CA PRO A 70 5.42 6.69 -2.28
C PRO A 70 5.15 8.10 -1.79
N HIS A 71 3.88 8.42 -1.57
CA HIS A 71 3.46 9.72 -1.05
C HIS A 71 4.20 10.05 0.24
N ARG A 72 4.38 9.06 1.12
CA ARG A 72 5.17 9.17 2.33
C ARG A 72 6.45 8.34 2.23
N GLY A 73 7.58 8.90 2.65
CA GLY A 73 8.86 8.18 2.68
C GLY A 73 8.96 7.11 3.79
N THR A 74 7.99 7.03 4.70
CA THR A 74 7.94 6.09 5.82
C THR A 74 6.50 5.62 6.04
N LEU A 75 6.26 4.47 6.67
CA LEU A 75 4.90 3.96 6.91
C LEU A 75 4.14 4.80 7.95
N LEU A 76 2.95 5.29 7.59
CA LEU A 76 1.98 5.83 8.54
C LEU A 76 1.24 4.66 9.18
N GLU A 77 1.68 4.27 10.39
CA GLU A 77 1.16 3.13 11.14
C GLU A 77 -0.27 3.36 11.67
N PRO A 78 -1.00 2.28 12.01
CA PRO A 78 -2.27 2.37 12.72
C PRO A 78 -2.15 3.16 14.03
N VAL A 79 -3.27 3.75 14.44
CA VAL A 79 -3.35 4.50 15.69
C VAL A 79 -3.65 3.53 16.84
N ASP A 80 -2.96 3.69 17.98
CA ASP A 80 -3.25 2.92 19.19
C ASP A 80 -4.71 3.18 19.65
N PRO A 81 -5.57 2.15 19.73
CA PRO A 81 -6.95 2.28 20.20
C PRO A 81 -7.07 2.96 21.56
N LYS A 82 -6.08 2.79 22.45
CA LYS A 82 -6.06 3.46 23.76
C LYS A 82 -5.96 4.98 23.63
N SER A 83 -5.24 5.47 22.62
CA SER A 83 -5.12 6.90 22.36
C SER A 83 -6.43 7.50 21.86
N VAL A 84 -7.19 6.76 21.03
CA VAL A 84 -8.52 7.15 20.57
C VAL A 84 -9.50 7.22 21.74
N ALA A 85 -9.48 6.21 22.61
CA ALA A 85 -10.31 6.16 23.82
C ALA A 85 -9.98 7.28 24.82
N ALA A 86 -8.72 7.73 24.89
CA ALA A 86 -8.30 8.79 25.79
C ALA A 86 -8.72 10.20 25.33
N GLU A 87 -8.85 10.44 24.02
CA GLU A 87 -9.19 11.76 23.45
C GLU A 87 -10.36 11.68 22.44
N PRO A 88 -11.55 11.18 22.82
CA PRO A 88 -12.64 10.86 21.88
C PRO A 88 -13.22 12.09 21.17
N ALA A 89 -13.28 13.25 21.85
CA ALA A 89 -13.76 14.48 21.23
C ALA A 89 -12.83 14.98 20.11
N ARG A 90 -11.52 14.95 20.38
CA ARG A 90 -10.49 15.35 19.42
C ARG A 90 -10.39 14.37 18.26
N TYR A 91 -10.49 13.07 18.55
CA TYR A 91 -10.59 12.03 17.52
C TYR A 91 -11.74 12.33 16.56
N ARG A 92 -12.95 12.62 17.07
CA ARG A 92 -14.11 12.94 16.21
C ARG A 92 -13.83 14.13 15.30
N THR A 93 -13.27 15.23 15.80
CA THR A 93 -12.90 16.38 14.96
C THR A 93 -11.97 16.00 13.82
N ILE A 94 -10.97 15.16 14.07
CA ILE A 94 -10.04 14.71 13.03
C ILE A 94 -10.72 13.74 12.07
N ALA A 95 -11.49 12.78 12.59
CA ALA A 95 -12.18 11.79 11.78
C ALA A 95 -13.22 12.45 10.86
N ASP A 96 -13.97 13.45 11.35
CA ASP A 96 -14.93 14.22 10.58
C ASP A 96 -14.26 14.99 9.44
N GLU A 97 -13.06 15.55 9.69
CA GLU A 97 -12.30 16.26 8.66
C GLU A 97 -11.69 15.32 7.62
N ILE A 98 -11.18 14.15 8.02
CA ILE A 98 -10.73 13.10 7.09
C ILE A 98 -11.92 12.61 6.27
N ALA A 99 -13.07 12.41 6.91
CA ALA A 99 -14.29 11.96 6.24
C ALA A 99 -14.77 12.97 5.19
N ARG A 100 -14.80 14.26 5.54
CA ARG A 100 -15.09 15.35 4.60
C ARG A 100 -14.11 15.35 3.43
N ALA A 101 -12.81 15.20 3.71
CA ALA A 101 -11.78 15.17 2.70
C ALA A 101 -11.96 13.98 1.74
N PHE A 102 -12.24 12.79 2.25
CA PHE A 102 -12.50 11.59 1.45
C PHE A 102 -13.67 11.79 0.50
N ALA A 103 -14.79 12.32 1.00
CA ALA A 103 -15.95 12.61 0.18
C ALA A 103 -15.62 13.61 -0.95
N LEU A 104 -14.85 14.67 -0.65
CA LEU A 104 -14.47 15.67 -1.64
C LEU A 104 -13.55 15.14 -2.74
N VAL A 105 -12.61 14.26 -2.40
CA VAL A 105 -11.54 13.85 -3.32
C VAL A 105 -11.86 12.57 -4.09
N THR A 106 -12.82 11.77 -3.59
CA THR A 106 -13.20 10.49 -4.20
C THR A 106 -14.64 10.45 -4.69
N GLY A 107 -15.55 11.22 -4.08
CA GLY A 107 -17.00 11.08 -4.30
C GLY A 107 -17.61 9.80 -3.71
N LEU A 108 -16.83 8.94 -3.06
CA LEU A 108 -17.31 7.67 -2.49
C LEU A 108 -18.04 7.88 -1.16
N PRO A 109 -19.00 7.01 -0.80
CA PRO A 109 -19.61 7.02 0.53
C PRO A 109 -18.57 6.79 1.63
N VAL A 110 -18.64 7.60 2.68
CA VAL A 110 -17.68 7.57 3.80
C VAL A 110 -18.29 6.92 5.03
N LEU A 111 -17.48 6.19 5.80
CA LEU A 111 -17.85 5.46 7.00
C LEU A 111 -16.99 5.92 8.18
N THR A 112 -17.59 6.10 9.35
CA THR A 112 -16.91 6.50 10.60
C THR A 112 -17.35 5.63 11.79
N ASP A 113 -17.74 4.39 11.49
CA ASP A 113 -18.28 3.40 12.43
C ASP A 113 -17.21 2.80 13.37
N GLU A 114 -15.94 2.98 13.04
CA GLU A 114 -14.83 2.26 13.65
C GLU A 114 -13.79 3.21 14.29
N PRO A 115 -13.62 3.19 15.62
CA PRO A 115 -12.64 4.03 16.30
C PRO A 115 -11.20 3.81 15.81
N GLY A 116 -10.51 4.90 15.47
CA GLY A 116 -9.16 4.87 14.94
C GLY A 116 -9.08 4.81 13.41
N TRP A 117 -10.24 4.78 12.74
CA TRP A 117 -10.35 4.52 11.31
C TRP A 117 -11.42 5.40 10.67
N VAL A 118 -11.20 5.77 9.41
CA VAL A 118 -12.21 6.35 8.53
C VAL A 118 -12.25 5.50 7.26
N GLY A 119 -13.44 5.01 6.93
CA GLY A 119 -13.69 4.11 5.81
C GLY A 119 -14.22 4.83 4.57
N VAL A 120 -13.98 4.24 3.41
CA VAL A 120 -14.74 4.52 2.18
C VAL A 120 -15.34 3.23 1.66
N ARG A 121 -16.61 3.29 1.24
CA ARG A 121 -17.24 2.20 0.50
C ARG A 121 -16.85 2.32 -0.96
N CYS A 122 -16.07 1.35 -1.43
CA CYS A 122 -15.66 1.25 -2.82
C CYS A 122 -16.83 0.75 -3.68
N GLU A 123 -16.71 0.92 -4.99
CA GLU A 123 -17.72 0.48 -5.95
C GLU A 123 -17.82 -1.06 -6.04
N SER A 124 -16.77 -1.76 -5.62
CA SER A 124 -16.69 -3.22 -5.59
C SER A 124 -15.64 -3.71 -4.61
N ALA A 125 -15.71 -5.01 -4.26
CA ALA A 125 -14.68 -5.70 -3.49
C ALA A 125 -13.31 -5.68 -4.20
N ASP A 126 -13.28 -5.69 -5.53
CA ASP A 126 -12.05 -5.65 -6.32
C ASP A 126 -11.38 -4.28 -6.29
N MET A 127 -12.16 -3.20 -6.38
CA MET A 127 -11.67 -1.85 -6.13
C MET A 127 -11.06 -1.75 -4.73
N ALA A 128 -11.76 -2.24 -3.71
CA ALA A 128 -11.25 -2.22 -2.33
C ALA A 128 -9.95 -3.02 -2.17
N ALA A 129 -9.84 -4.18 -2.82
CA ALA A 129 -8.63 -5.00 -2.79
C ALA A 129 -7.46 -4.34 -3.53
N TRP A 130 -7.72 -3.73 -4.69
CA TRP A 130 -6.69 -3.00 -5.44
C TRP A 130 -6.21 -1.76 -4.67
N LEU A 131 -7.14 -0.98 -4.12
CA LEU A 131 -6.81 0.20 -3.32
C LEU A 131 -6.06 -0.18 -2.04
N LEU A 132 -6.36 -1.31 -1.40
CA LEU A 132 -5.59 -1.80 -0.25
C LEU A 132 -4.11 -1.97 -0.60
N ALA A 133 -3.81 -2.66 -1.72
CA ALA A 133 -2.43 -2.84 -2.18
C ALA A 133 -1.78 -1.50 -2.55
N ALA A 134 -2.50 -0.65 -3.28
CA ALA A 134 -2.00 0.63 -3.76
C ALA A 134 -1.71 1.63 -2.62
N VAL A 135 -2.64 1.80 -1.67
CA VAL A 135 -2.48 2.69 -0.51
C VAL A 135 -1.35 2.20 0.40
N THR A 136 -1.23 0.88 0.57
CA THR A 136 -0.11 0.29 1.31
C THR A 136 1.23 0.62 0.66
N ALA A 137 1.31 0.50 -0.68
CA ALA A 137 2.51 0.88 -1.43
C ALA A 137 2.85 2.38 -1.32
N GLU A 138 1.85 3.25 -1.11
CA GLU A 138 2.05 4.68 -0.80
C GLU A 138 2.51 4.96 0.64
N ASN A 139 2.82 3.90 1.41
CA ASN A 139 3.23 3.92 2.81
C ASN A 139 2.19 4.50 3.78
N VAL A 140 0.91 4.22 3.53
CA VAL A 140 -0.17 4.44 4.49
C VAL A 140 -0.79 3.09 4.83
N THR A 141 -0.93 2.76 6.11
CA THR A 141 -1.63 1.52 6.48
C THR A 141 -3.10 1.62 6.07
N ALA A 142 -3.64 0.54 5.52
CA ALA A 142 -5.06 0.39 5.25
C ALA A 142 -5.52 -1.01 5.66
N ARG A 143 -6.82 -1.16 5.88
CA ARG A 143 -7.48 -2.44 6.11
C ARG A 143 -8.71 -2.55 5.22
N ARG A 144 -9.07 -3.77 4.81
CA ARG A 144 -10.24 -4.04 3.97
C ARG A 144 -11.29 -4.82 4.73
N ARG A 145 -12.56 -4.50 4.48
CA ARG A 145 -13.74 -5.26 4.93
C ARG A 145 -14.70 -5.37 3.74
N GLY A 146 -14.58 -6.45 2.96
CA GLY A 146 -15.37 -6.61 1.73
C GLY A 146 -15.09 -5.51 0.71
N ASP A 147 -16.07 -4.65 0.45
CA ASP A 147 -15.99 -3.48 -0.44
C ASP A 147 -15.56 -2.19 0.28
N CYS A 148 -15.28 -2.24 1.58
CA CYS A 148 -14.87 -1.07 2.36
C CYS A 148 -13.35 -1.06 2.57
N LEU A 149 -12.74 0.11 2.39
CA LEU A 149 -11.33 0.37 2.70
C LEU A 149 -11.24 1.38 3.85
N ASP A 150 -10.62 1.01 4.96
CA ASP A 150 -10.42 1.91 6.10
C ASP A 150 -8.96 2.38 6.19
N LEU A 151 -8.77 3.67 6.45
CA LEU A 151 -7.48 4.33 6.64
C LEU A 151 -7.39 4.93 8.06
N PRO A 152 -6.18 5.08 8.63
CA PRO A 152 -6.01 5.47 10.03
C PRO A 152 -6.47 6.91 10.28
N ALA A 153 -7.07 7.12 11.44
CA ALA A 153 -7.41 8.43 11.97
C ALA A 153 -7.12 8.48 13.47
N GLY A 154 -6.34 9.46 13.92
CA GLY A 154 -5.94 9.57 15.32
C GLY A 154 -6.17 10.95 15.89
N PRO A 155 -6.46 11.08 17.20
CA PRO A 155 -6.70 12.38 17.82
C PRO A 155 -5.51 13.33 17.71
N ARG A 156 -4.29 12.81 17.53
CA ARG A 156 -3.05 13.59 17.41
C ARG A 156 -2.61 13.88 15.97
N PHE A 157 -3.38 13.47 14.97
CA PHE A 157 -3.06 13.75 13.57
C PHE A 157 -3.15 15.26 13.29
N VAL A 158 -2.24 15.77 12.47
CA VAL A 158 -2.18 17.18 12.08
C VAL A 158 -2.56 17.33 10.61
N LEU A 159 -3.33 18.38 10.28
CA LEU A 159 -3.86 18.62 8.93
C LEU A 159 -2.78 18.55 7.85
N GLY A 160 -1.69 19.32 8.00
CA GLY A 160 -0.60 19.37 7.02
C GLY A 160 0.36 18.17 7.04
N LYS A 161 0.09 17.16 7.88
CA LYS A 161 0.94 15.97 8.06
C LYS A 161 0.10 14.70 7.87
N GLU A 162 -0.30 14.05 8.95
CA GLU A 162 -0.92 12.72 8.91
C GLU A 162 -2.26 12.73 8.16
N VAL A 163 -3.10 13.75 8.39
CA VAL A 163 -4.39 13.89 7.68
C VAL A 163 -4.15 14.00 6.18
N LYS A 164 -3.29 14.94 5.76
CA LYS A 164 -2.92 15.09 4.35
C LYS A 164 -2.33 13.81 3.76
N ASN A 165 -1.49 13.08 4.50
CA ASN A 165 -0.91 11.83 4.00
C ASN A 165 -1.98 10.80 3.66
N VAL A 166 -2.96 10.65 4.55
CA VAL A 166 -4.11 9.73 4.37
C VAL A 166 -4.97 10.16 3.19
N VAL A 167 -5.31 11.45 3.11
CA VAL A 167 -6.16 12.01 2.03
C VAL A 167 -5.48 11.90 0.67
N VAL A 168 -4.20 12.27 0.56
CA VAL A 168 -3.49 12.26 -0.72
C VAL A 168 -3.23 10.83 -1.18
N ALA A 169 -2.91 9.90 -0.27
CA ALA A 169 -2.76 8.49 -0.63
C ALA A 169 -4.06 7.95 -1.24
N LEU A 170 -5.20 8.15 -0.58
CA LEU A 170 -6.49 7.71 -1.09
C LEU A 170 -6.84 8.39 -2.43
N ALA A 171 -6.72 9.72 -2.51
CA ALA A 171 -7.04 10.47 -3.71
C ALA A 171 -6.19 10.03 -4.91
N LYS A 172 -4.88 9.84 -4.70
CA LYS A 172 -3.95 9.36 -5.72
C LYS A 172 -4.37 7.97 -6.20
N THR A 173 -4.65 7.04 -5.29
CA THR A 173 -5.00 5.66 -5.68
C THR A 173 -6.37 5.59 -6.36
N CYS A 174 -7.36 6.36 -5.91
CA CYS A 174 -8.65 6.47 -6.59
C CYS A 174 -8.50 7.10 -7.99
N HIS A 175 -7.65 8.12 -8.15
CA HIS A 175 -7.36 8.69 -9.46
C HIS A 175 -6.80 7.64 -10.43
N TYR A 176 -5.86 6.80 -9.97
CA TYR A 176 -5.31 5.72 -10.79
C TYR A 176 -6.32 4.60 -11.08
N TRP A 177 -7.19 4.29 -10.13
CA TRP A 177 -8.28 3.35 -10.35
C TRP A 177 -9.28 3.87 -11.41
N SER A 178 -9.90 5.02 -11.17
CA SER A 178 -10.99 5.53 -12.01
C SER A 178 -10.52 6.10 -13.36
N GLY A 179 -9.31 6.66 -13.41
CA GLY A 179 -8.81 7.37 -14.59
C GLY A 179 -7.86 6.57 -15.47
N HIS A 180 -7.33 5.45 -14.95
CA HIS A 180 -6.28 4.70 -15.64
C HIS A 180 -6.45 3.19 -15.60
N MET A 181 -7.54 2.63 -15.08
CA MET A 181 -7.82 1.21 -15.28
C MET A 181 -8.45 1.01 -16.65
N PRO A 182 -8.10 -0.08 -17.37
CA PRO A 182 -8.64 -0.29 -18.71
C PRO A 182 -10.12 -0.68 -18.64
N ASP A 183 -10.89 -0.34 -19.66
CA ASP A 183 -12.30 -0.76 -19.78
C ASP A 183 -12.46 -2.29 -19.80
N GLU A 184 -11.42 -3.01 -20.22
CA GLU A 184 -11.35 -4.48 -20.25
C GLU A 184 -10.84 -5.11 -18.94
N TRP A 185 -10.73 -4.32 -17.86
CA TRP A 185 -10.40 -4.82 -16.53
C TRP A 185 -11.39 -5.91 -16.10
N VAL A 186 -10.90 -7.14 -15.99
CA VAL A 186 -11.71 -8.27 -15.51
C VAL A 186 -11.74 -8.22 -14.00
N ALA A 187 -12.81 -7.65 -13.45
CA ALA A 187 -13.01 -7.59 -12.02
C ALA A 187 -12.92 -8.99 -11.40
N ARG A 188 -12.21 -9.11 -10.27
CA ARG A 188 -12.23 -10.34 -9.45
C ARG A 188 -13.44 -10.25 -8.53
N PRO A 189 -14.48 -11.09 -8.70
CA PRO A 189 -15.70 -10.98 -7.89
C PRO A 189 -15.45 -11.21 -6.39
N ASP A 190 -14.48 -12.08 -6.08
CA ASP A 190 -14.04 -12.41 -4.73
C ASP A 190 -12.51 -12.35 -4.65
N PRO A 191 -11.93 -11.14 -4.56
CA PRO A 191 -10.49 -10.99 -4.47
C PRO A 191 -10.01 -11.50 -3.11
N PRO A 192 -8.96 -12.36 -3.08
CA PRO A 192 -8.47 -12.92 -1.84
C PRO A 192 -7.99 -11.82 -0.90
N GLU A 193 -8.12 -12.06 0.41
CA GLU A 193 -7.48 -11.18 1.39
C GLU A 193 -5.96 -11.38 1.30
N PRO A 194 -5.18 -10.33 1.00
CA PRO A 194 -3.74 -10.46 0.91
C PRO A 194 -3.16 -10.74 2.30
N ILE A 195 -2.03 -11.47 2.36
CA ILE A 195 -1.29 -11.58 3.61
C ILE A 195 -0.83 -10.18 4.01
N GLY A 196 -1.23 -9.75 5.20
CA GLY A 196 -0.89 -8.46 5.80
C GLY A 196 -0.12 -8.60 7.10
N PRO A 197 0.34 -7.47 7.69
CA PRO A 197 0.93 -7.49 9.02
C PRO A 197 -0.14 -7.94 10.04
N PRO A 198 0.24 -8.61 11.13
CA PRO A 198 -0.70 -9.02 12.16
C PRO A 198 -1.40 -7.80 12.77
N ALA A 199 -2.73 -7.90 12.95
CA ALA A 199 -3.55 -6.82 13.51
C ALA A 199 -3.21 -6.50 14.98
N ALA A 200 -2.59 -7.45 15.69
CA ALA A 200 -2.13 -7.31 17.06
C ALA A 200 -0.69 -7.80 17.20
N PRO A 201 0.06 -7.33 18.21
CA PRO A 201 1.39 -7.86 18.49
C PRO A 201 1.35 -9.38 18.69
N VAL A 202 2.19 -10.09 17.95
CA VAL A 202 2.38 -11.55 18.08
C VAL A 202 3.43 -11.85 19.15
N ALA A 203 3.18 -12.87 19.97
CA ALA A 203 4.07 -13.24 21.08
C ALA A 203 5.43 -13.73 20.59
N ASP A 204 5.45 -14.58 19.55
CA ASP A 204 6.68 -15.11 18.95
C ASP A 204 6.90 -14.53 17.55
N ARG A 205 7.24 -13.24 17.53
CA ARG A 205 7.63 -12.56 16.28
C ARG A 205 8.85 -13.21 15.63
N ALA A 206 9.79 -13.73 16.43
CA ALA A 206 11.02 -14.31 15.91
C ALA A 206 10.73 -15.54 15.04
N ALA A 207 9.79 -16.39 15.46
CA ALA A 207 9.33 -17.52 14.67
C ALA A 207 8.70 -17.11 13.33
N LEU A 208 7.95 -16.00 13.27
CA LEU A 208 7.36 -15.52 12.01
C LEU A 208 8.40 -14.87 11.07
N VAL A 209 9.48 -14.32 11.62
CA VAL A 209 10.56 -13.73 10.81
C VAL A 209 11.53 -14.81 10.29
N ALA A 210 11.69 -15.92 11.01
CA ALA A 210 12.68 -16.94 10.69
C ALA A 210 12.57 -17.53 9.26
N PRO A 211 11.39 -17.89 8.73
CA PRO A 211 11.25 -18.35 7.34
C PRO A 211 11.68 -17.29 6.33
N ILE A 212 11.35 -16.02 6.57
CA ILE A 212 11.69 -14.89 5.70
C ILE A 212 13.21 -14.66 5.71
N ALA A 213 13.84 -14.71 6.88
CA ALA A 213 15.30 -14.61 6.99
C ALA A 213 16.01 -15.80 6.31
N ALA A 214 15.45 -17.01 6.41
CA ALA A 214 15.97 -18.20 5.76
C ALA A 214 15.86 -18.15 4.22
N ALA A 215 14.98 -17.30 3.66
CA ALA A 215 14.90 -17.02 2.23
C ALA A 215 16.12 -16.22 1.71
N GLY A 216 17.10 -15.89 2.55
CA GLY A 216 18.40 -15.37 2.13
C GLY A 216 18.43 -13.87 1.85
N TRP A 217 17.45 -13.12 2.32
CA TRP A 217 17.43 -11.65 2.25
C TRP A 217 18.07 -11.05 3.51
N PRO A 218 18.89 -9.98 3.40
CA PRO A 218 19.25 -9.17 4.56
C PRO A 218 17.98 -8.56 5.16
N THR A 219 17.70 -8.86 6.43
CA THR A 219 16.45 -8.45 7.08
C THR A 219 16.65 -7.36 8.13
N GLU A 220 15.88 -6.27 8.02
CA GLU A 220 15.69 -5.29 9.09
C GLU A 220 14.27 -5.42 9.67
N SER A 221 14.13 -6.03 10.85
CA SER A 221 12.82 -6.38 11.42
C SER A 221 12.37 -5.49 12.58
N LYS A 222 13.16 -4.49 12.97
CA LYS A 222 12.91 -3.73 14.22
C LYS A 222 12.11 -2.45 14.01
N ARG A 223 12.01 -1.94 12.78
CA ARG A 223 11.48 -0.60 12.53
C ARG A 223 9.95 -0.50 12.63
N TYR A 224 9.23 -1.51 12.15
CA TYR A 224 7.77 -1.50 12.11
C TYR A 224 7.20 -2.80 12.69
N ALA A 225 6.11 -2.69 13.44
CA ALA A 225 5.41 -3.85 13.97
C ALA A 225 4.84 -4.70 12.80
N GLY A 226 5.19 -5.99 12.74
CA GLY A 226 4.62 -6.89 11.74
C GLY A 226 5.19 -6.78 10.33
N TRP A 227 6.24 -5.98 10.11
CA TRP A 227 6.94 -5.88 8.82
C TRP A 227 8.39 -6.31 8.91
N VAL A 228 8.93 -6.85 7.83
CA VAL A 228 10.35 -7.17 7.63
C VAL A 228 10.84 -6.36 6.44
N GLY A 229 11.84 -5.52 6.66
CA GLY A 229 12.55 -4.82 5.60
C GLY A 229 13.57 -5.74 4.93
N LEU A 230 13.61 -5.71 3.60
CA LEU A 230 14.50 -6.46 2.73
C LEU A 230 15.35 -5.45 1.98
N GLU A 231 16.65 -5.44 2.22
CA GLU A 231 17.57 -4.54 1.50
C GLU A 231 17.76 -5.05 0.06
N CYS A 232 17.42 -4.21 -0.92
CA CYS A 232 17.71 -4.45 -2.33
C CYS A 232 18.99 -3.71 -2.75
N ALA A 233 19.58 -4.12 -3.88
CA ALA A 233 20.80 -3.50 -4.40
C ALA A 233 20.61 -2.02 -4.77
N ASP A 234 19.44 -1.69 -5.32
CA ASP A 234 19.06 -0.34 -5.73
C ASP A 234 17.51 -0.21 -5.73
N GLU A 235 17.02 0.98 -6.08
CA GLU A 235 15.57 1.23 -6.14
C GLU A 235 14.88 0.48 -7.28
N ASP A 236 15.56 0.18 -8.39
CA ASP A 236 14.97 -0.55 -9.51
C ASP A 236 14.68 -2.01 -9.12
N ALA A 237 15.62 -2.64 -8.41
CA ALA A 237 15.45 -3.95 -7.80
C ALA A 237 14.31 -3.94 -6.77
N ALA A 238 14.23 -2.90 -5.94
CA ALA A 238 13.15 -2.75 -4.96
C ALA A 238 11.77 -2.60 -5.63
N VAL A 239 11.67 -1.82 -6.72
CA VAL A 239 10.43 -1.65 -7.49
C VAL A 239 10.01 -2.95 -8.15
N TRP A 240 10.95 -3.69 -8.74
CA TRP A 240 10.65 -4.99 -9.33
C TRP A 240 10.17 -5.98 -8.28
N LEU A 241 10.87 -6.10 -7.15
CA LEU A 241 10.49 -7.01 -6.06
C LEU A 241 9.12 -6.63 -5.47
N LEU A 242 8.84 -5.33 -5.29
CA LEU A 242 7.54 -4.85 -4.84
C LEU A 242 6.42 -5.36 -5.74
N ARG A 243 6.56 -5.23 -7.07
CA ARG A 243 5.53 -5.70 -8.01
C ARG A 243 5.41 -7.23 -8.01
N ALA A 244 6.54 -7.94 -7.96
CA ALA A 244 6.57 -9.39 -7.93
C ALA A 244 5.89 -9.98 -6.68
N VAL A 245 6.02 -9.31 -5.53
CA VAL A 245 5.36 -9.71 -4.29
C VAL A 245 3.87 -9.33 -4.29
N ALA A 246 3.52 -8.14 -4.78
CA ALA A 246 2.13 -7.65 -4.76
C ALA A 246 1.16 -8.57 -5.50
N VAL A 247 1.57 -9.14 -6.65
CA VAL A 247 0.75 -10.05 -7.46
C VAL A 247 0.59 -11.46 -6.86
N ALA A 248 1.24 -11.74 -5.73
CA ALA A 248 1.09 -12.99 -4.98
C ALA A 248 0.09 -12.87 -3.82
N ASP A 249 -0.71 -11.80 -3.79
CA ASP A 249 -1.64 -11.47 -2.70
C ASP A 249 -0.89 -11.39 -1.36
N VAL A 250 0.20 -10.64 -1.36
CA VAL A 250 1.00 -10.27 -0.18
C VAL A 250 1.14 -8.75 -0.19
N LEU A 251 0.75 -8.10 0.91
CA LEU A 251 0.95 -6.66 1.04
C LEU A 251 2.44 -6.33 1.00
N VAL A 252 2.79 -5.25 0.32
CA VAL A 252 4.19 -4.87 0.13
C VAL A 252 4.29 -3.38 -0.11
N ARG A 253 5.39 -2.80 0.36
CA ARG A 253 5.68 -1.37 0.26
C ARG A 253 7.19 -1.16 0.22
N ARG A 254 7.64 0.08 0.06
CA ARG A 254 9.08 0.41 0.02
C ARG A 254 9.44 1.73 0.68
N GLU A 255 10.68 1.82 1.15
CA GLU A 255 11.33 3.07 1.58
C GLU A 255 12.70 3.13 0.91
N GLY A 256 12.83 3.94 -0.14
CA GLY A 256 14.01 3.91 -1.00
C GLY A 256 14.21 2.53 -1.64
N ALA A 257 15.39 1.94 -1.42
CA ALA A 257 15.77 0.60 -1.89
C ALA A 257 15.41 -0.53 -0.90
N THR A 258 14.67 -0.25 0.17
CA THR A 258 14.22 -1.29 1.11
C THR A 258 12.76 -1.64 0.85
N VAL A 259 12.48 -2.92 0.56
CA VAL A 259 11.13 -3.45 0.41
C VAL A 259 10.66 -4.00 1.75
N TYR A 260 9.45 -3.66 2.17
CA TYR A 260 8.86 -4.20 3.39
C TYR A 260 7.73 -5.16 3.05
N VAL A 261 7.82 -6.37 3.60
CA VAL A 261 6.79 -7.40 3.53
C VAL A 261 6.28 -7.74 4.93
N PRO A 262 5.04 -8.24 5.06
CA PRO A 262 4.49 -8.62 6.35
C PRO A 262 5.14 -9.90 6.88
N THR A 263 5.15 -10.04 8.20
CA THR A 263 5.50 -11.30 8.86
C THR A 263 4.41 -12.37 8.73
N GLY A 264 3.19 -11.98 8.30
CA GLY A 264 1.99 -12.76 8.52
C GLY A 264 1.56 -12.76 9.99
N ALA A 265 0.39 -13.33 10.27
CA ALA A 265 -0.14 -13.58 11.61
C ALA A 265 0.11 -15.02 12.09
N THR A 266 0.39 -15.94 11.17
CA THR A 266 0.61 -17.36 11.45
C THR A 266 1.91 -17.88 10.83
N PRO A 267 2.48 -19.00 11.33
CA PRO A 267 3.64 -19.63 10.71
C PRO A 267 3.42 -20.01 9.24
N ALA A 268 2.22 -20.47 8.88
CA ALA A 268 1.88 -20.84 7.50
C ALA A 268 1.90 -19.62 6.55
N GLU A 269 1.41 -18.46 7.01
CA GLU A 269 1.50 -17.22 6.24
C GLU A 269 2.96 -16.75 6.12
N ALA A 270 3.75 -16.85 7.19
CA ALA A 270 5.18 -16.52 7.16
C ALA A 270 5.95 -17.40 6.15
N GLU A 271 5.66 -18.71 6.12
CA GLU A 271 6.21 -19.64 5.13
C GLU A 271 5.75 -19.29 3.70
N ARG A 272 4.48 -18.90 3.51
CA ARG A 272 3.98 -18.44 2.20
C ARG A 272 4.71 -17.19 1.74
N VAL A 273 4.91 -16.20 2.61
CA VAL A 273 5.70 -14.99 2.30
C VAL A 273 7.14 -15.37 1.93
N ALA A 274 7.79 -16.24 2.71
CA ALA A 274 9.14 -16.71 2.41
C ALA A 274 9.24 -17.45 1.06
N GLY A 275 8.23 -18.25 0.70
CA GLY A 275 8.13 -18.91 -0.60
C GLY A 275 8.00 -17.92 -1.76
N VAL A 276 7.15 -16.90 -1.62
CA VAL A 276 7.02 -15.80 -2.60
C VAL A 276 8.36 -15.08 -2.79
N LEU A 277 9.06 -14.76 -1.70
CA LEU A 277 10.36 -14.09 -1.75
C LEU A 277 11.45 -14.95 -2.38
N THR A 278 11.46 -16.25 -2.09
CA THR A 278 12.41 -17.20 -2.68
C THR A 278 12.19 -17.28 -4.19
N ASN A 279 10.94 -17.44 -4.62
CA ASN A 279 10.60 -17.48 -6.04
C ASN A 279 10.94 -16.16 -6.76
N ALA A 280 10.60 -15.01 -6.17
CA ALA A 280 10.93 -13.71 -6.74
C ALA A 280 12.45 -13.52 -6.88
N ARG A 281 13.23 -13.89 -5.87
CA ARG A 281 14.71 -13.84 -5.94
C ARG A 281 15.26 -14.72 -7.05
N ASP A 282 14.78 -15.96 -7.16
CA ASP A 282 15.25 -16.91 -8.15
C ASP A 282 14.91 -16.46 -9.58
N LEU A 283 13.73 -15.87 -9.78
CA LEU A 283 13.33 -15.26 -11.05
C LEU A 283 14.15 -14.00 -11.39
N TRP A 284 14.45 -13.16 -10.40
CA TRP A 284 15.31 -12.00 -10.59
C TRP A 284 16.72 -12.40 -11.05
N ALA A 285 17.30 -13.44 -10.44
CA ALA A 285 18.62 -13.95 -10.80
C ALA A 285 18.68 -14.61 -12.20
N ALA A 286 17.52 -15.03 -12.74
CA ALA A 286 17.40 -15.66 -14.05
C ALA A 286 17.13 -14.66 -15.20
N ARG A 287 16.78 -13.41 -14.89
CA ARG A 287 16.51 -12.33 -15.85
C ARG A 287 17.77 -11.87 -16.58
#